data_AF-A0A962EH60-F1
#
_entry.id   AF-A0A962EH60-F1
#
_cell.length_a   1.000
_cell.length_b   1.000
_cell.length_c   1.000
_cell.angle_alpha   90.00
_cell.angle_beta   90.00
_cell.angle_gamma   90.00
#
_symmetry.space_group_name_H-M   'P 1'
#
loop_
_entity.id
_entity.type
_entity.pdbx_description
1 polymer ?
#
loop_
_entity_poly.entity_id
_entity_poly.type
_entity_poly.pdbx_seq_one_letter_code
_entity_poly.pdbx_strand_id
1 'polypeptide(L)'
;MNETTEQPVAAASTLLTHESAAKNLFFGEILEENLFPYPQMRERDRELLGMMADSIDDFLSPQHADLKQWDKDAHQPAEFIQSLRDMGLFGLIIPEEHGGMALSNAAYARVLSQTSRHDSSVSLTIGA
;
A
#
# COMPACT_ATOMS: atom_id res chain seq x y z
N MET A 1 -28.69 21.59 13.90
CA MET A 1 -27.26 21.30 13.74
C MET A 1 -27.09 19.80 13.76
N ASN A 2 -27.06 19.21 12.57
CA ASN A 2 -26.41 17.95 12.21
C ASN A 2 -26.67 17.83 10.71
N GLU A 3 -25.87 18.54 9.93
CA GLU A 3 -25.75 18.29 8.50
C GLU A 3 -24.93 17.00 8.39
N THR A 4 -25.65 15.89 8.16
CA THR A 4 -25.04 14.65 7.71
C THR A 4 -24.44 14.93 6.35
N THR A 5 -23.12 15.10 6.29
CA THR A 5 -22.40 15.18 5.01
C THR A 5 -22.52 13.82 4.35
N GLU A 6 -23.54 13.65 3.52
CA GLU A 6 -23.65 12.52 2.59
C GLU A 6 -22.40 12.53 1.72
N GLN A 7 -21.49 11.59 1.96
CA GLN A 7 -20.41 11.31 1.03
C GLN A 7 -21.04 10.73 -0.24
N PRO A 8 -20.82 11.33 -1.42
CA PRO A 8 -21.44 10.84 -2.64
C PRO A 8 -20.86 9.47 -2.99
N VAL A 9 -21.79 8.56 -3.27
CA VAL A 9 -21.60 7.21 -3.79
C VAL A 9 -20.56 7.22 -4.92
N ALA A 10 -19.56 6.34 -4.81
CA ALA A 10 -18.38 6.20 -5.67
C ALA A 10 -18.65 6.52 -7.15
N ALA A 11 -18.44 7.77 -7.55
CA ALA A 11 -18.41 8.18 -8.94
C ALA A 11 -17.12 7.65 -9.58
N ALA A 12 -17.21 7.25 -10.84
CA ALA A 12 -16.04 6.92 -11.67
C ALA A 12 -14.97 8.02 -11.51
N SER A 13 -13.70 7.61 -11.44
CA SER A 13 -12.58 8.52 -11.19
C SER A 13 -12.63 9.71 -12.14
N THR A 14 -12.76 10.92 -11.59
CA THR A 14 -12.70 12.19 -12.34
C THR A 14 -11.27 12.60 -12.67
N LEU A 15 -10.28 11.78 -12.32
CA LEU A 15 -8.87 12.08 -12.53
C LEU A 15 -8.55 12.09 -14.02
N LEU A 16 -7.94 13.18 -14.47
CA LEU A 16 -7.40 13.34 -15.81
C LEU A 16 -6.04 12.63 -15.88
N THR A 17 -6.05 11.32 -16.15
CA THR A 17 -4.84 10.47 -16.13
C THR A 17 -3.83 10.77 -17.23
N HIS A 18 -4.23 11.50 -18.27
CA HIS A 18 -3.36 11.96 -19.35
C HIS A 18 -2.66 13.29 -19.04
N GLU A 19 -3.02 13.94 -17.94
CA GLU A 19 -2.44 15.21 -17.52
C GLU A 19 -1.56 15.05 -16.28
N SER A 20 -0.55 15.91 -16.18
CA SER A 20 0.36 15.95 -15.03
C SER A 20 0.14 17.25 -14.28
N ALA A 21 -0.29 17.14 -13.03
CA ALA A 21 -0.42 18.30 -12.14
C ALA A 21 0.89 19.07 -12.01
N ALA A 22 2.02 18.35 -11.91
CA ALA A 22 3.34 18.97 -11.84
C ALA A 22 3.70 19.74 -13.12
N LYS A 23 3.31 19.23 -14.30
CA LYS A 23 3.54 19.91 -15.58
C LYS A 23 2.69 21.18 -15.71
N ASN A 24 1.39 21.11 -15.40
CA ASN A 24 0.48 22.25 -15.51
C ASN A 24 0.89 23.42 -14.59
N LEU A 25 1.50 23.11 -13.45
CA LEU A 25 2.06 24.12 -12.56
C LEU A 25 3.13 25.01 -13.23
N PHE A 26 3.94 24.49 -14.16
CA PHE A 26 4.92 25.31 -14.91
C PHE A 26 4.27 26.35 -15.82
N PHE A 27 3.02 26.12 -16.22
CA PHE A 27 2.25 27.03 -17.07
C PHE A 27 1.33 27.95 -16.26
N GLY A 28 1.37 27.86 -14.92
CA GLY A 28 0.49 28.64 -14.04
C GLY A 28 -0.92 28.08 -13.92
N GLU A 29 -1.14 26.83 -14.35
CA GLU A 29 -2.43 26.15 -14.28
C GLU A 29 -2.46 25.16 -13.10
N ILE A 30 -3.52 25.21 -12.30
CA ILE A 30 -3.76 24.25 -11.22
C ILE A 30 -4.72 23.19 -11.73
N LEU A 31 -4.26 21.94 -11.75
CA LEU A 31 -5.09 20.79 -12.12
C LEU A 31 -5.95 20.36 -10.92
N GLU A 32 -7.03 21.10 -10.68
CA GLU A 32 -7.89 20.91 -9.50
C GLU A 32 -8.50 19.51 -9.47
N GLU A 33 -8.88 18.96 -10.62
CA GLU A 33 -9.51 17.64 -10.76
C GLU A 33 -8.64 16.50 -10.20
N ASN A 34 -7.31 16.65 -10.27
CA ASN A 34 -6.36 15.63 -9.78
C ASN A 34 -5.84 15.91 -8.36
N LEU A 35 -6.07 17.12 -7.84
CA LEU A 35 -5.51 17.57 -6.57
C LEU A 35 -6.58 17.73 -5.46
N PHE A 36 -7.79 18.16 -5.82
CA PHE A 36 -8.84 18.56 -4.89
C PHE A 36 -10.21 17.93 -5.23
N PRO A 37 -10.90 17.32 -4.26
CA PRO A 37 -10.37 16.89 -2.95
C PRO A 37 -9.25 15.85 -3.13
N TYR A 38 -8.45 15.61 -2.08
CA TYR A 38 -7.37 14.64 -2.17
C TYR A 38 -7.89 13.28 -2.67
N PRO A 39 -7.26 12.67 -3.69
CA PRO A 39 -7.72 11.41 -4.26
C PRO A 39 -7.90 10.34 -3.19
N GLN A 40 -9.06 9.70 -3.19
CA GLN A 40 -9.38 8.65 -2.24
C GLN A 40 -8.97 7.29 -2.78
N MET A 41 -8.52 6.40 -1.89
CA MET A 41 -8.28 5.00 -2.20
C MET A 41 -9.60 4.27 -2.45
N ARG A 42 -9.55 3.16 -3.22
CA ARG A 42 -10.72 2.32 -3.48
C ARG A 42 -11.29 1.75 -2.18
N GLU A 43 -12.61 1.65 -2.07
CA GLU A 43 -13.26 1.20 -0.83
C GLU A 43 -12.86 -0.23 -0.44
N ARG A 44 -12.87 -1.14 -1.42
CA ARG A 44 -12.42 -2.54 -1.22
C ARG A 44 -11.04 -2.61 -0.59
N ASP A 45 -10.11 -1.79 -1.08
CA ASP A 45 -8.74 -1.80 -0.57
C ASP A 45 -8.71 -1.30 0.89
N ARG A 46 -9.52 -0.28 1.23
CA ARG A 46 -9.58 0.29 2.59
C ARG A 46 -9.99 -0.74 3.64
N GLU A 47 -10.96 -1.59 3.31
CA GLU A 47 -11.41 -2.67 4.20
C GLU A 47 -10.34 -3.75 4.39
N LEU A 48 -9.73 -4.19 3.28
CA LEU A 48 -8.69 -5.24 3.31
C LEU A 48 -7.44 -4.80 4.09
N LEU A 49 -7.04 -3.53 3.93
CA LEU A 49 -5.80 -3.01 4.49
C LEU A 49 -5.75 -2.98 6.01
N GLY A 50 -6.90 -2.84 6.69
CA GLY A 50 -6.94 -2.88 8.15
C GLY A 50 -6.43 -4.22 8.67
N MET A 51 -7.04 -5.31 8.20
CA MET A 51 -6.67 -6.67 8.59
C MET A 51 -5.23 -7.02 8.19
N MET A 52 -4.78 -6.56 7.02
CA MET A 52 -3.40 -6.80 6.58
C MET A 52 -2.40 -6.05 7.45
N ALA A 53 -2.66 -4.79 7.81
CA ALA A 53 -1.78 -4.01 8.66
C ALA A 53 -1.62 -4.68 10.03
N ASP A 54 -2.73 -5.09 10.65
CA ASP A 54 -2.71 -5.78 11.95
C ASP A 54 -1.93 -7.10 11.85
N SER A 55 -2.16 -7.90 10.80
CA SER A 55 -1.44 -9.17 10.59
C SER A 55 0.06 -8.98 10.38
N ILE A 56 0.47 -7.91 9.69
CA ILE A 56 1.88 -7.55 9.50
C ILE A 56 2.51 -7.14 10.84
N ASP A 57 1.80 -6.32 11.61
CA ASP A 57 2.29 -5.86 12.92
C ASP A 57 2.42 -7.03 13.89
N ASP A 58 1.44 -7.92 13.98
CA ASP A 58 1.48 -9.10 14.84
C ASP A 58 2.62 -10.06 14.46
N PHE A 59 2.89 -10.22 13.16
CA PHE A 59 3.97 -11.08 12.69
C PHE A 59 5.35 -10.47 12.91
N LEU A 60 5.57 -9.20 12.53
CA LEU A 60 6.91 -8.60 12.51
C LEU A 60 7.35 -8.00 13.85
N SER A 61 6.43 -7.52 14.69
CA SER A 61 6.77 -6.93 16.00
C SER A 61 7.66 -7.83 16.88
N PRO A 62 7.37 -9.14 17.05
CA PRO A 62 8.22 -10.00 17.89
C PRO A 62 9.60 -10.30 17.27
N GLN A 63 9.80 -10.05 15.97
CA GLN A 63 11.02 -10.41 15.23
C GLN A 63 12.07 -9.28 15.20
N HIS A 64 11.87 -8.17 15.92
CA HIS A 64 12.74 -6.99 15.83
C HIS A 64 14.24 -7.28 16.07
N ALA A 65 14.56 -8.17 17.02
CA ALA A 65 15.94 -8.56 17.29
C ALA A 65 16.57 -9.34 16.13
N ASP A 66 15.79 -10.25 15.52
CA ASP A 66 16.21 -11.08 14.41
C ASP A 66 16.39 -10.25 13.14
N LEU A 67 15.44 -9.36 12.83
CA LEU A 67 15.52 -8.44 11.69
C LEU A 67 16.82 -7.62 11.72
N LYS A 68 17.18 -7.08 12.89
CA LYS A 68 18.45 -6.34 13.08
C LYS A 68 19.68 -7.21 12.89
N GLN A 69 19.60 -8.50 13.22
CA GLN A 69 20.71 -9.43 13.01
C GLN A 69 20.84 -9.79 11.52
N TRP A 70 19.72 -10.09 10.85
CA TRP A 70 19.67 -10.40 9.42
C TRP A 70 20.15 -9.26 8.53
N ASP A 71 19.87 -8.00 8.91
CA ASP A 71 20.41 -6.82 8.24
C ASP A 71 21.94 -6.80 8.27
N LYS A 72 22.56 -7.05 9.44
CA LYS A 72 24.03 -7.12 9.58
C LYS A 72 24.63 -8.29 8.81
N ASP A 73 23.94 -9.43 8.82
CA ASP A 73 24.39 -10.64 8.15
C ASP A 73 24.08 -10.61 6.63
N ALA A 74 23.38 -9.59 6.16
CA ALA A 74 22.87 -9.46 4.79
C ALA A 74 22.10 -10.71 4.31
N HIS A 75 21.36 -11.36 5.23
CA HIS A 75 20.72 -12.63 4.98
C HIS A 75 19.39 -12.78 5.73
N GLN A 76 18.30 -12.89 4.98
CA GLN A 76 16.98 -13.27 5.49
C GLN A 76 16.79 -14.80 5.37
N PRO A 77 16.42 -15.51 6.45
CA PRO A 77 16.23 -16.95 6.43
C PRO A 77 15.10 -17.39 5.48
N ALA A 78 15.25 -18.55 4.84
CA ALA A 78 14.26 -19.08 3.91
C ALA A 78 12.87 -19.30 4.56
N GLU A 79 12.83 -19.70 5.84
CA GLU A 79 11.59 -19.90 6.59
C GLU A 79 10.84 -18.58 6.83
N PHE A 80 11.57 -17.49 7.06
CA PHE A 80 11.00 -16.15 7.16
C PHE A 80 10.40 -15.72 5.83
N ILE A 81 11.13 -15.90 4.72
CA ILE A 81 10.63 -15.62 3.37
C ILE A 81 9.39 -16.45 3.05
N GLN A 82 9.37 -17.72 3.44
CA GLN A 82 8.20 -18.59 3.24
C GLN A 82 7.00 -18.06 4.02
N SER A 83 7.18 -17.62 5.27
CA SER A 83 6.11 -17.02 6.06
C SER A 83 5.52 -15.76 5.39
N LEU A 84 6.36 -14.90 4.80
CA LEU A 84 5.90 -13.75 4.02
C LEU A 84 5.09 -14.15 2.77
N ARG A 85 5.46 -15.27 2.12
CA ARG A 85 4.69 -15.85 0.99
C ARG A 85 3.34 -16.37 1.46
N ASP A 86 3.30 -17.05 2.59
CA ASP A 86 2.08 -17.63 3.14
C ASP A 86 1.09 -16.54 3.61
N MET A 87 1.60 -15.38 4.02
CA MET A 87 0.81 -14.15 4.24
C MET A 87 0.30 -13.48 2.96
N GLY A 88 0.72 -13.95 1.78
CA GLY A 88 0.31 -13.41 0.48
C GLY A 88 1.06 -12.15 0.04
N LEU A 89 2.10 -11.72 0.75
CA LEU A 89 2.75 -10.41 0.50
C LEU A 89 3.50 -10.31 -0.83
N PHE A 90 3.75 -11.44 -1.50
CA PHE A 90 4.34 -11.47 -2.85
C PHE A 90 3.30 -11.34 -3.99
N GLY A 91 2.01 -11.38 -3.67
CA GLY A 91 0.90 -11.36 -4.63
C GLY A 91 0.09 -10.06 -4.63
N LEU A 92 0.60 -8.99 -4.02
CA LEU A 92 -0.20 -7.78 -3.68
C LEU A 92 -0.90 -7.15 -4.89
N ILE A 93 -0.17 -6.93 -5.99
CA ILE A 93 -0.70 -6.29 -7.21
C ILE A 93 -1.05 -7.29 -8.32
N ILE A 94 -0.81 -8.58 -8.08
CA ILE A 94 -1.09 -9.64 -9.05
C ILE A 94 -2.62 -9.82 -9.16
N PRO A 95 -3.17 -9.97 -10.38
CA PRO A 95 -4.59 -10.23 -10.55
C PRO A 95 -5.07 -11.50 -9.81
N GLU A 96 -6.33 -11.51 -9.41
CA GLU A 96 -6.93 -12.62 -8.64
C GLU A 96 -7.00 -13.92 -9.45
N GLU A 97 -7.18 -13.85 -10.77
CA GLU A 97 -7.16 -15.02 -11.65
C GLU A 97 -5.79 -15.74 -11.67
N HIS A 98 -4.75 -15.09 -11.15
CA HIS A 98 -3.41 -15.63 -10.98
C HIS A 98 -3.05 -15.90 -9.51
N GLY A 99 -4.03 -15.82 -8.59
CA GLY A 99 -3.85 -16.06 -7.17
C GLY A 99 -3.29 -14.87 -6.38
N GLY A 100 -3.37 -13.65 -6.93
CA GLY A 100 -2.99 -12.42 -6.23
C GLY A 100 -4.16 -11.71 -5.55
N MET A 101 -3.91 -10.47 -5.08
CA MET A 101 -4.87 -9.65 -4.34
C MET A 101 -5.43 -8.45 -5.14
N ALA A 102 -4.90 -8.17 -6.33
CA ALA A 102 -5.31 -7.07 -7.20
C ALA A 102 -5.41 -5.68 -6.51
N LEU A 103 -4.54 -5.41 -5.54
CA LEU A 103 -4.52 -4.15 -4.78
C LEU A 103 -4.21 -2.95 -5.69
N SER A 104 -4.76 -1.77 -5.36
CA SER A 104 -4.32 -0.52 -6.01
C SER A 104 -2.90 -0.15 -5.65
N ASN A 105 -2.30 0.74 -6.42
CA ASN A 105 -1.00 1.34 -6.08
C ASN A 105 -1.02 2.04 -4.72
N ALA A 106 -2.14 2.69 -4.35
CA ALA A 106 -2.28 3.31 -3.04
C ALA A 106 -2.27 2.27 -1.92
N ALA A 107 -2.95 1.13 -2.12
CA ALA A 107 -3.00 0.05 -1.15
C ALA A 107 -1.68 -0.73 -1.07
N TYR A 108 -1.04 -0.97 -2.20
CA TYR A 108 0.31 -1.52 -2.26
C TYR A 108 1.30 -0.64 -1.49
N ALA A 109 1.30 0.68 -1.73
CA ALA A 109 2.14 1.62 -0.99
C ALA A 109 1.84 1.60 0.51
N ARG A 110 0.56 1.46 0.89
CA ARG A 110 0.15 1.30 2.30
C ARG A 110 0.76 0.03 2.91
N VAL A 111 0.68 -1.12 2.26
CA VAL A 111 1.28 -2.38 2.75
C VAL A 111 2.80 -2.25 2.91
N LEU A 112 3.50 -1.76 1.88
CA LEU A 112 4.95 -1.53 1.95
C LEU A 112 5.33 -0.57 3.09
N SER A 113 4.53 0.47 3.31
CA SER A 113 4.73 1.39 4.43
C SER A 113 4.53 0.74 5.80
N GLN A 114 3.72 -0.33 5.90
CA GLN A 114 3.58 -1.09 7.15
C GLN A 114 4.77 -2.00 7.39
N THR A 115 5.20 -2.76 6.40
CA THR A 115 6.40 -3.60 6.56
C THR A 115 7.63 -2.75 6.86
N SER A 116 7.78 -1.60 6.19
CA SER A 116 8.90 -0.67 6.41
C SER A 116 8.94 -0.03 7.81
N ARG A 117 7.83 -0.04 8.58
CA ARG A 117 7.85 0.41 9.98
C ARG A 117 8.63 -0.53 10.88
N HIS A 118 8.70 -1.81 10.52
CA HIS A 118 9.46 -2.82 11.26
C HIS A 118 10.86 -2.94 10.71
N ASP A 119 10.98 -3.11 9.40
CA ASP A 119 12.25 -3.20 8.70
C ASP A 119 12.10 -2.95 7.19
N SER A 120 12.91 -2.04 6.65
CA SER A 120 12.87 -1.66 5.23
C SER A 120 13.36 -2.76 4.29
N SER A 121 14.26 -3.65 4.75
CA SER A 121 14.73 -4.78 3.94
C SER A 121 13.60 -5.76 3.64
N VAL A 122 12.68 -5.96 4.60
CA VAL A 122 11.47 -6.78 4.39
C VAL A 122 10.59 -6.18 3.29
N SER A 123 10.37 -4.85 3.35
CA SER A 123 9.60 -4.15 2.32
C SER A 123 10.25 -4.22 0.94
N LEU A 124 11.58 -4.17 0.88
CA LEU A 124 12.32 -4.32 -0.36
C LEU A 124 12.18 -5.74 -0.91
N THR A 125 12.28 -6.76 -0.06
CA THR A 125 12.15 -8.16 -0.46
C THR A 125 10.79 -8.51 -1.05
N ILE A 126 9.70 -7.96 -0.52
CA ILE A 126 8.35 -8.20 -1.07
C ILE A 126 8.04 -7.33 -2.31
N GLY A 127 8.72 -6.20 -2.46
CA GLY A 127 8.44 -5.23 -3.52
C GLY A 127 9.36 -5.29 -4.73
N ALA A 128 10.46 -6.04 -4.65
CA ALA A 128 11.41 -6.30 -5.74
C ALA A 128 10.94 -7.43 -6.65
#